data_AF-L0FBW3-F1
#
_entry.id   AF-L0FBW3-F1
#
_cell.length_a   1.000
_cell.length_b   1.000
_cell.length_c   1.000
_cell.angle_alpha   90.00
_cell.angle_beta   90.00
_cell.angle_gamma   90.00
#
_symmetry.space_group_name_H-M   'P 1'
#
loop_
_entity.id
_entity.type
_entity.pdbx_description
1 polymer ?
#
loop_
_entity_poly.entity_id
_entity_poly.type
_entity_poly.pdbx_seq_one_letter_code
_entity_poly.pdbx_strand_id
1 'polypeptide(L)'
;MENEVLALLDELEEIVDRGTKIPMTGKVLVDDNVIFDLLDRVRTALPEELQNAKWVLAERQKIMDEAQAEAGRLVERGKSYIEKMAEESEVVKQAQGYAEDIARQAQAYAKEVKLGAIQYTDEMLLQVEQSVAETLQSVRRNREDLRNLAKRDQREKPSDKGNSQQQES
;
A
#
# COMPACT_ATOMS: atom_id res chain seq x y z
N MET A 1 -65.54 -12.10 5.85
CA MET A 1 -64.99 -11.73 4.53
C MET A 1 -64.14 -12.85 3.93
N GLU A 2 -63.17 -13.47 4.62
CA GLU A 2 -62.49 -14.69 4.09
C GLU A 2 -63.46 -15.85 3.79
N ASN A 3 -64.51 -16.02 4.60
CA ASN A 3 -65.55 -17.02 4.37
C ASN A 3 -66.47 -16.71 3.17
N GLU A 4 -66.46 -15.49 2.64
CA GLU A 4 -67.40 -15.07 1.59
C GLU A 4 -66.92 -15.51 0.21
N VAL A 5 -65.62 -15.40 -0.06
CA VAL A 5 -65.02 -15.96 -1.28
C VAL A 5 -65.12 -17.48 -1.30
N LEU A 6 -64.88 -18.14 -0.16
CA LEU A 6 -64.98 -19.60 -0.05
C LEU A 6 -66.43 -20.06 -0.26
N ALA A 7 -67.41 -19.38 0.34
CA ALA A 7 -68.83 -19.68 0.13
C ALA A 7 -69.27 -19.49 -1.33
N LEU A 8 -68.74 -18.47 -2.03
CA LEU A 8 -69.02 -18.26 -3.46
C LEU A 8 -68.37 -19.35 -4.33
N LEU A 9 -67.21 -19.87 -3.95
CA LEU A 9 -66.59 -21.01 -4.64
C LEU A 9 -67.36 -22.31 -4.39
N ASP A 10 -67.88 -22.51 -3.17
CA ASP A 10 -68.75 -23.65 -2.86
C ASP A 10 -70.07 -23.58 -3.65
N GLU A 11 -70.65 -22.38 -3.79
CA GLU A 11 -71.84 -22.13 -4.62
C GLU A 11 -71.58 -22.45 -6.11
N LEU A 12 -70.39 -22.10 -6.61
CA LEU A 12 -69.96 -22.45 -7.97
C LEU A 12 -69.87 -23.98 -8.15
N GLU A 13 -69.27 -24.66 -7.18
CA GLU A 13 -69.13 -26.12 -7.19
C GLU A 13 -70.50 -26.81 -7.17
N GLU A 14 -71.45 -26.31 -6.39
CA GLU A 14 -72.82 -26.82 -6.32
C GLU A 14 -73.57 -26.66 -7.65
N ILE A 15 -73.41 -25.51 -8.32
CA ILE A 15 -74.00 -25.27 -9.65
C ILE A 15 -73.44 -26.24 -10.69
N VAL A 16 -72.13 -26.49 -10.65
CA VAL A 16 -71.47 -27.43 -11.59
C VAL A 16 -71.87 -28.87 -11.29
N ASP A 17 -72.00 -29.28 -10.03
CA ASP A 17 -72.37 -30.66 -9.71
C ASP A 17 -73.84 -30.98 -9.98
N ARG A 18 -74.75 -30.04 -9.70
CA ARG A 18 -76.20 -30.18 -9.94
C ARG A 18 -76.65 -29.79 -11.35
N GLY A 19 -75.79 -29.15 -12.13
CA GLY A 19 -76.09 -28.72 -13.48
C GLY A 19 -76.43 -29.88 -14.41
N THR A 20 -77.12 -29.57 -15.51
CA THR A 20 -77.59 -30.61 -16.44
C THR A 20 -76.39 -31.24 -17.16
N LYS A 21 -76.08 -32.49 -16.83
CA LYS A 21 -74.98 -33.24 -17.45
C LYS A 21 -75.40 -33.72 -18.84
N ILE A 22 -74.59 -33.43 -19.86
CA ILE A 22 -74.86 -33.81 -21.25
C ILE A 22 -74.28 -35.23 -21.48
N PRO A 23 -75.11 -36.25 -21.77
CA PRO A 23 -74.67 -37.64 -21.93
C PRO A 23 -73.58 -37.80 -22.99
N MET A 24 -72.64 -38.72 -22.76
CA MET A 24 -71.49 -39.03 -23.64
C MET A 24 -70.49 -37.88 -23.92
N THR A 25 -70.69 -36.66 -23.39
CA THR A 25 -69.76 -35.53 -23.62
C THR A 25 -68.94 -35.12 -22.39
N GLY A 26 -69.33 -35.56 -21.19
CA GLY A 26 -68.70 -35.17 -19.93
C GLY A 26 -68.90 -33.70 -19.55
N LYS A 27 -69.74 -32.96 -20.28
CA LYS A 27 -69.98 -31.53 -20.07
C LYS A 27 -71.21 -31.28 -19.21
N VAL A 28 -71.17 -30.18 -18.46
CA VAL A 28 -72.31 -29.66 -17.69
C VAL A 28 -72.83 -28.41 -18.41
N LEU A 29 -74.13 -28.36 -18.69
CA LEU A 29 -74.79 -27.17 -19.21
C LEU A 29 -75.08 -26.23 -18.04
N VAL A 30 -74.56 -25.01 -18.13
CA VAL A 30 -74.70 -23.98 -17.11
C VAL A 30 -75.10 -22.66 -17.77
N ASP A 31 -75.92 -21.87 -17.08
CA ASP A 31 -76.28 -20.51 -17.50
C ASP A 31 -75.07 -19.60 -17.38
N ASP A 32 -74.73 -18.93 -18.48
CA ASP A 32 -73.58 -18.04 -18.57
C ASP A 32 -73.74 -16.81 -17.66
N ASN A 33 -74.94 -16.24 -17.56
CA ASN A 33 -75.20 -15.07 -16.72
C ASN A 33 -74.95 -15.36 -15.25
N VAL A 34 -75.39 -16.53 -14.77
CA VAL A 34 -75.20 -16.96 -13.38
C VAL A 34 -73.71 -17.14 -13.07
N ILE A 35 -72.94 -17.72 -13.99
CA ILE A 35 -71.50 -17.93 -13.81
C ILE A 35 -70.74 -16.61 -13.85
N PHE A 36 -71.08 -15.70 -14.76
CA PHE A 36 -70.45 -14.39 -14.82
C PHE A 36 -70.75 -13.53 -13.59
N ASP A 37 -71.99 -13.53 -13.08
CA ASP A 37 -72.34 -12.83 -11.84
C ASP A 37 -71.57 -13.40 -10.64
N LEU A 38 -71.44 -14.72 -10.56
CA LEU A 38 -70.69 -15.36 -9.49
C LEU A 38 -69.19 -15.01 -9.55
N LEU A 39 -68.63 -14.98 -10.77
CA LEU A 39 -67.23 -14.62 -11.00
C LEU A 39 -66.96 -13.15 -10.65
N ASP A 40 -67.89 -12.26 -10.95
CA ASP A 40 -67.79 -10.84 -10.58
C ASP A 40 -67.93 -10.66 -9.07
N ARG A 41 -68.83 -11.39 -8.41
CA ARG A 41 -68.93 -11.42 -6.94
C ARG A 41 -67.66 -11.94 -6.28
N VAL A 42 -67.04 -13.01 -6.81
CA VAL A 42 -65.74 -13.52 -6.35
C VAL A 42 -64.65 -12.46 -6.56
N ARG A 43 -64.65 -11.79 -7.71
CA ARG A 43 -63.68 -10.73 -8.01
C ARG A 43 -63.81 -9.53 -7.07
N THR A 44 -65.03 -9.16 -6.68
CA THR A 44 -65.29 -8.08 -5.72
C THR A 44 -65.03 -8.51 -4.28
N ALA A 45 -65.28 -9.77 -3.94
CA ALA A 45 -65.03 -10.33 -2.63
C ALA A 45 -63.56 -10.70 -2.40
N LEU A 46 -62.75 -10.78 -3.46
CA LEU A 46 -61.30 -10.93 -3.35
C LEU A 46 -60.75 -9.74 -2.53
N PRO A 47 -60.31 -9.98 -1.28
CA PRO A 47 -60.26 -8.90 -0.30
C PRO A 47 -59.14 -7.91 -0.60
N GLU A 48 -59.42 -6.61 -0.41
CA GLU A 48 -58.43 -5.53 -0.43
C GLU A 48 -57.26 -5.82 0.53
N GLU A 49 -57.56 -6.57 1.59
CA GLU A 49 -56.65 -7.10 2.60
C GLU A 49 -55.52 -7.97 2.01
N LEU A 50 -55.76 -8.71 0.94
CA LEU A 50 -54.70 -9.50 0.29
C LEU A 50 -53.71 -8.60 -0.47
N GLN A 51 -54.20 -7.51 -1.08
CA GLN A 51 -53.33 -6.51 -1.70
C GLN A 51 -52.55 -5.74 -0.63
N ASN A 52 -53.22 -5.36 0.45
CA ASN A 52 -52.59 -4.71 1.60
C ASN A 52 -51.52 -5.59 2.24
N ALA A 53 -51.76 -6.90 2.40
CA ALA A 53 -50.77 -7.83 2.92
C ALA A 53 -49.52 -7.92 2.03
N LYS A 54 -49.70 -8.00 0.70
CA LYS A 54 -48.58 -7.97 -0.25
C LYS A 54 -47.80 -6.66 -0.18
N TRP A 55 -48.49 -5.54 -0.06
CA TRP A 55 -47.87 -4.22 0.07
C TRP A 55 -47.08 -4.09 1.38
N VAL A 56 -47.66 -4.52 2.51
CA VAL A 56 -46.98 -4.52 3.82
C VAL A 56 -45.71 -5.39 3.79
N LEU A 57 -45.77 -6.55 3.14
CA LEU A 57 -44.58 -7.42 3.00
C LEU A 57 -43.49 -6.76 2.14
N ALA A 58 -43.86 -6.11 1.04
CA ALA A 58 -42.92 -5.39 0.20
C ALA A 58 -42.29 -4.18 0.92
N GLU A 59 -43.09 -3.39 1.64
CA GLU A 59 -42.60 -2.24 2.39
C GLU A 59 -41.70 -2.68 3.55
N ARG A 60 -42.03 -3.78 4.23
CA ARG A 60 -41.15 -4.38 5.24
C ARG A 60 -39.79 -4.75 4.64
N GLN A 61 -39.77 -5.40 3.48
CA GLN A 61 -38.51 -5.79 2.84
C GLN A 61 -37.67 -4.57 2.48
N LYS A 62 -38.29 -3.54 1.92
CA LYS A 62 -37.64 -2.26 1.60
C LYS A 62 -37.05 -1.59 2.85
N ILE A 63 -37.80 -1.53 3.95
CA ILE A 63 -37.30 -0.99 5.22
C ILE A 63 -36.08 -1.79 5.72
N MET A 64 -36.09 -3.12 5.58
CA MET A 64 -34.95 -3.95 5.96
C MET A 64 -33.72 -3.68 5.09
N ASP A 65 -33.90 -3.56 3.78
CA ASP A 65 -32.81 -3.28 2.85
C ASP A 65 -32.21 -1.88 3.11
N GLU A 66 -33.06 -0.87 3.35
CA GLU A 66 -32.63 0.48 3.72
C GLU A 66 -31.89 0.49 5.06
N ALA A 67 -32.40 -0.21 6.07
CA ALA A 67 -31.75 -0.32 7.37
C ALA A 67 -30.38 -1.03 7.27
N GLN A 68 -30.27 -2.08 6.45
CA GLN A 68 -29.02 -2.78 6.22
C GLN A 68 -28.01 -1.92 5.47
N ALA A 69 -28.46 -1.15 4.46
CA ALA A 69 -27.61 -0.20 3.76
C ALA A 69 -27.11 0.91 4.69
N GLU A 70 -27.98 1.46 5.55
CA GLU A 70 -27.60 2.51 6.49
C GLU A 70 -26.66 1.99 7.59
N ALA A 71 -26.89 0.78 8.09
CA ALA A 71 -25.97 0.11 9.02
C ALA A 71 -24.58 -0.07 8.38
N GLY A 72 -24.53 -0.49 7.11
CA GLY A 72 -23.28 -0.58 6.35
C GLY A 72 -22.56 0.76 6.25
N ARG A 73 -23.29 1.83 5.90
CA ARG A 73 -22.73 3.20 5.85
C ARG A 73 -22.26 3.69 7.21
N LEU A 74 -22.92 3.33 8.30
CA LEU A 74 -22.52 3.73 9.65
C LEU A 74 -21.22 3.05 10.06
N VAL A 75 -21.07 1.75 9.78
CA VAL A 75 -19.83 1.01 10.02
C VAL A 75 -18.67 1.62 9.23
N GLU A 76 -18.88 1.93 7.95
CA GLU A 76 -17.84 2.52 7.10
C GLU A 76 -17.42 3.92 7.59
N ARG A 77 -18.38 4.76 7.96
CA ARG A 77 -18.10 6.06 8.60
C ARG A 77 -17.33 5.91 9.91
N GLY A 78 -17.69 4.92 10.73
CA GLY A 78 -16.99 4.62 11.98
C GLY A 78 -15.53 4.22 11.75
N LYS A 79 -15.27 3.36 10.76
CA LYS A 79 -13.90 2.97 10.38
C LYS A 79 -13.07 4.18 9.94
N SER A 80 -13.59 4.98 9.01
CA SER A 80 -12.90 6.18 8.53
C SER A 80 -12.63 7.20 9.65
N TYR A 81 -13.57 7.34 10.60
CA TYR A 81 -13.39 8.21 11.75
C TYR A 81 -12.27 7.72 12.68
N ILE A 82 -12.22 6.41 12.95
CA ILE A 82 -11.15 5.80 13.77
C ILE A 82 -9.78 5.99 13.11
N GLU A 83 -9.68 5.79 11.80
CA GLU A 83 -8.45 5.99 11.04
C GLU A 83 -7.94 7.43 11.15
N LYS A 84 -8.82 8.41 10.91
CA LYS A 84 -8.49 9.84 11.10
C LYS A 84 -8.09 10.16 12.52
N MET A 85 -8.81 9.64 13.51
CA MET A 85 -8.49 9.87 14.92
C MET A 85 -7.15 9.22 15.32
N ALA A 86 -6.77 8.11 14.71
CA ALA A 86 -5.47 7.48 14.89
C ALA A 86 -4.34 8.33 14.28
N GLU A 87 -4.53 8.86 13.06
CA GLU A 87 -3.57 9.79 12.43
C GLU A 87 -3.44 11.10 13.21
N GLU A 88 -4.55 11.64 13.70
CA GLU A 88 -4.59 12.87 14.48
C GLU A 88 -4.15 12.69 15.93
N SER A 89 -3.99 11.44 16.37
CA SER A 89 -3.58 11.10 17.72
C SER A 89 -2.28 11.81 18.05
N GLU A 90 -2.27 12.47 19.20
CA GLU A 90 -1.09 13.16 19.74
C GLU A 90 0.13 12.24 19.78
N VAL A 91 -0.09 10.92 19.98
CA VAL A 91 0.96 9.91 19.96
C VAL A 91 1.63 9.80 18.59
N VAL A 92 0.87 9.83 17.50
CA VAL A 92 1.41 9.75 16.13
C VAL A 92 2.15 11.03 15.77
N LYS A 93 1.61 12.20 16.12
CA LYS A 93 2.29 13.49 15.93
C LYS A 93 3.60 13.56 16.70
N GLN A 94 3.60 13.15 17.97
CA GLN A 94 4.81 13.08 18.77
C GLN A 94 5.83 12.10 18.18
N ALA A 95 5.39 10.91 17.75
CA ALA A 95 6.26 9.93 17.11
C ALA A 95 6.90 10.48 15.82
N GLN A 96 6.14 11.21 14.99
CA GLN A 96 6.69 11.90 13.82
C GLN A 96 7.73 12.95 14.21
N GLY A 97 7.45 13.78 15.22
CA GLY A 97 8.42 14.75 15.74
C GLY A 97 9.71 14.10 16.21
N TYR A 98 9.61 13.02 16.99
CA TYR A 98 10.78 12.25 17.43
C TYR A 98 11.56 11.65 16.26
N ALA A 99 10.87 11.11 15.25
CA ALA A 99 11.52 10.55 14.07
C ALA A 99 12.30 11.61 13.29
N GLU A 100 11.72 12.81 13.13
CA GLU A 100 12.41 13.93 12.50
C GLU A 100 13.62 14.39 13.32
N ASP A 101 13.51 14.47 14.64
CA ASP A 101 14.62 14.83 15.51
C ASP A 101 15.77 13.83 15.41
N ILE A 102 15.46 12.52 15.45
CA ILE A 102 16.45 11.46 15.27
C ILE A 102 17.12 11.57 13.91
N ALA A 103 16.35 11.82 12.84
CA ALA A 103 16.90 11.99 11.50
C ALA A 103 17.83 13.21 11.41
N ARG A 104 17.44 14.35 12.00
CA ARG A 104 18.28 15.56 12.07
C ARG A 104 19.58 15.30 12.84
N GLN A 105 19.49 14.65 14.00
CA GLN A 105 20.66 14.31 14.82
C GLN A 105 21.59 13.35 14.09
N ALA A 106 21.05 12.32 13.44
CA ALA A 106 21.83 11.36 12.66
C ALA A 106 22.57 12.04 11.49
N GLN A 107 21.90 12.97 10.78
CA GLN A 107 22.52 13.75 9.70
C GLN A 107 23.64 14.67 10.23
N ALA A 108 23.40 15.35 11.35
CA ALA A 108 24.40 16.22 11.98
C ALA A 108 25.64 15.41 12.41
N TYR A 109 25.42 14.28 13.08
CA TYR A 109 26.47 13.38 13.50
C TYR A 109 27.26 12.81 12.31
N ALA A 110 26.57 12.36 11.25
CA ALA A 110 27.23 11.87 10.05
C ALA A 110 28.12 12.95 9.39
N LYS A 111 27.67 14.21 9.39
CA LYS A 111 28.46 15.34 8.89
C LYS A 111 29.69 15.60 9.75
N GLU A 112 29.54 15.55 11.07
CA GLU A 112 30.64 15.72 12.02
C GLU A 112 31.70 14.61 11.85
N VAL A 113 31.28 13.35 11.81
CA VAL A 113 32.17 12.21 11.57
C VAL A 113 32.90 12.35 10.24
N LYS A 114 32.19 12.75 9.17
CA LYS A 114 32.81 12.97 7.86
C LYS A 114 33.88 14.07 7.91
N LEU A 115 33.57 15.19 8.56
CA LEU A 115 34.52 16.30 8.68
C LEU A 115 35.75 15.90 9.49
N GLY A 116 35.54 15.22 10.63
CA GLY A 116 36.61 14.70 11.47
C GLY A 116 37.51 13.70 10.73
N ALA A 117 36.92 12.81 9.92
CA ALA A 117 37.68 11.86 9.10
C ALA A 117 38.53 12.57 8.03
N ILE A 118 38.01 13.61 7.39
CA ILE A 118 38.76 14.41 6.41
C ILE A 118 39.94 15.08 7.11
N GLN A 119 39.71 15.72 8.26
CA GLN A 119 40.74 16.44 8.99
C GLN A 119 41.85 15.48 9.50
N TYR A 120 41.46 14.32 10.03
CA TYR A 120 42.40 13.27 10.42
C TYR A 120 43.22 12.77 9.23
N THR A 121 42.60 12.59 8.06
CA THR A 121 43.30 12.14 6.86
C THR A 121 44.31 13.19 6.38
N ASP A 122 43.95 14.48 6.44
CA ASP A 122 44.86 15.58 6.10
C ASP A 122 46.09 15.60 7.02
N GLU A 123 45.89 15.44 8.34
CA GLU A 123 46.99 15.34 9.30
C GLU A 123 47.90 14.15 9.01
N MET A 124 47.34 12.97 8.68
CA MET A 124 48.13 11.81 8.28
C MET A 124 48.92 12.07 7.00
N LEU A 125 48.32 12.71 6.00
CA LEU A 125 48.99 13.04 4.74
C LEU A 125 50.11 14.06 4.96
N LEU A 126 49.92 15.05 5.83
CA LEU A 126 50.95 16.01 6.21
C LEU A 126 52.16 15.31 6.86
N GLN A 127 51.91 14.33 7.74
CA GLN A 127 52.99 13.56 8.35
C GLN A 127 53.76 12.72 7.30
N VAL A 128 53.05 12.14 6.34
CA VAL A 128 53.67 11.43 5.22
C VAL A 128 54.51 12.38 4.35
N GLU A 129 54.00 13.56 4.04
CA GLU A 129 54.73 14.59 3.28
C GLU A 129 56.05 14.97 3.97
N GLN A 130 56.00 15.24 5.27
CA GLN A 130 57.20 15.56 6.05
C GLN A 130 58.23 14.44 6.02
N SER A 131 57.80 13.19 6.25
CA SER A 131 58.70 12.02 6.22
C SER A 131 59.34 11.82 4.85
N VAL A 132 58.58 12.02 3.77
CA VAL A 132 59.10 11.94 2.39
C VAL A 132 60.10 13.08 2.13
N ALA A 133 59.83 14.30 2.59
CA ALA A 133 60.74 15.43 2.44
C ALA A 133 62.08 15.20 3.16
N GLU A 134 62.05 14.70 4.40
CA GLU A 134 63.26 14.33 5.16
C GLU A 134 64.07 13.22 4.48
N THR A 135 63.37 12.19 3.98
CA THR A 135 63.98 11.09 3.23
C THR A 135 64.64 11.60 1.95
N LEU A 136 63.96 12.47 1.20
CA LEU A 136 64.49 13.08 -0.02
C LEU A 136 65.72 13.95 0.26
N GLN A 137 65.69 14.72 1.35
CA GLN A 137 66.84 15.52 1.78
C GLN A 137 68.04 14.63 2.11
N SER A 138 67.81 13.53 2.82
CA SER A 138 68.85 12.54 3.14
C SER A 138 69.44 11.91 1.87
N VAL A 139 68.61 11.53 0.90
CA VAL A 139 69.06 11.01 -0.41
C VAL A 139 69.88 12.05 -1.17
N ARG A 140 69.45 13.32 -1.20
CA ARG A 140 70.19 14.41 -1.87
C ARG A 140 71.57 14.60 -1.24
N ARG A 141 71.66 14.61 0.10
CA ARG A 141 72.92 14.69 0.83
C ARG A 141 73.85 13.53 0.51
N ASN A 142 73.36 12.30 0.57
CA ASN A 142 74.13 11.10 0.22
C ASN A 142 74.66 11.16 -1.23
N ARG A 143 73.86 11.65 -2.18
CA ARG A 143 74.30 11.82 -3.58
C ARG A 143 75.38 12.89 -3.73
N GLU A 144 75.30 13.97 -2.96
CA GLU A 144 76.31 15.03 -2.97
C GLU A 144 77.64 14.53 -2.38
N ASP A 145 77.57 13.80 -1.27
CA ASP A 145 78.74 13.17 -0.64
C ASP A 145 79.43 12.19 -1.61
N LEU A 146 78.66 11.32 -2.29
CA LEU A 146 79.19 10.42 -3.32
C LEU A 146 79.84 11.17 -4.49
N ARG A 147 79.24 12.27 -4.96
CA ARG A 147 79.84 13.13 -5.99
C ARG A 147 81.14 13.75 -5.53
N ASN A 148 81.22 14.18 -4.29
CA ASN A 148 82.43 14.77 -3.70
C ASN A 148 83.54 13.72 -3.54
N LEU A 149 83.19 12.50 -3.13
CA LEU A 149 84.13 11.37 -3.10
C LEU A 149 84.66 11.03 -4.49
N ALA A 150 83.79 10.94 -5.50
CA ALA A 150 84.21 10.69 -6.89
C ALA A 150 85.14 11.77 -7.43
N LYS A 151 84.92 13.05 -7.09
CA LYS A 151 85.82 14.16 -7.46
C LYS A 151 87.19 14.09 -6.77
N ARG A 152 87.25 13.58 -5.54
CA ARG A 152 88.52 13.39 -4.80
C ARG A 152 89.33 12.25 -5.41
N ASP A 153 88.69 11.12 -5.69
CA ASP A 153 89.33 9.97 -6.36
C ASP A 153 89.90 10.33 -7.75
N GLN A 154 89.19 11.18 -8.51
CA GLN A 154 89.69 11.70 -9.79
C GLN A 154 90.87 12.67 -9.68
N ARG A 155 91.07 13.33 -8.53
CA ARG A 155 92.22 14.21 -8.27
C ARG A 155 93.44 13.46 -7.76
N GLU A 156 93.26 12.27 -7.19
CA GLU A 156 94.34 11.44 -6.67
C GLU A 156 94.99 10.53 -7.72
N LYS A 157 94.40 10.36 -8.92
CA LYS A 157 95.12 9.74 -10.05
C LYS A 157 96.20 10.69 -10.57
N PRO A 158 97.51 10.41 -10.37
CA PRO A 158 98.55 11.22 -10.96
C PRO A 158 98.52 11.01 -12.47
N SER A 159 98.63 12.11 -13.20
CA SER A 159 99.12 12.12 -14.57
C SER A 159 100.52 11.48 -14.57
N ASP A 160 100.57 10.19 -14.85
CA ASP A 160 101.80 9.51 -15.27
C ASP A 160 102.21 10.11 -16.62
N LYS A 161 102.88 11.26 -16.54
CA LYS A 161 103.66 11.80 -17.63
C LYS A 161 104.80 10.83 -17.83
N GLY A 162 104.76 10.10 -18.94
CA GLY A 162 105.91 9.42 -19.50
C GLY A 162 107.11 10.35 -19.50
N ASN A 163 108.04 10.10 -18.59
CA ASN A 163 109.39 10.61 -18.64
C ASN A 163 110.35 9.45 -18.32
N SER A 164 110.40 8.50 -19.24
CA SER A 164 111.48 7.53 -19.35
C SER A 164 112.50 8.09 -20.35
N GLN A 165 113.31 9.04 -19.90
CA GLN A 165 114.64 9.23 -20.48
C GLN A 165 115.68 8.67 -19.51
N GLN A 166 116.52 7.81 -20.08
CA GLN A 166 117.89 7.47 -19.67
C GLN A 166 118.05 6.59 -18.42
N GLN A 167 118.35 5.31 -18.65
CA GLN A 167 119.65 4.69 -18.33
C GLN A 167 119.53 3.18 -18.54
N GLU A 168 120.23 2.62 -19.54
CA GLU A 168 121.22 1.55 -19.36
C GLU A 168 121.70 0.99 -20.71
N SER A 169 123.03 1.04 -20.87
CA SER A 169 123.91 0.36 -21.83
C SER A 169 123.98 0.85 -23.28
#